data_AF-A0A8T4URR1-F1
#
_entry.id   AF-A0A8T4URR1-F1
#
_cell.length_a   1.000
_cell.length_b   1.000
_cell.length_c   1.000
_cell.angle_alpha   90.00
_cell.angle_beta   90.00
_cell.angle_gamma   90.00
#
_symmetry.space_group_name_H-M   'P 1'
#
loop_
_entity.id
_entity.type
_entity.pdbx_description
1 polymer ?
#
loop_
_entity_poly.entity_id
_entity_poly.type
_entity_poly.pdbx_seq_one_letter_code
_entity_poly.pdbx_strand_id
1 'polypeptide(L)'
;RGDSVYVGELHGIAVGKSFTNADAFAAVRARVDLGRGSPEKADILRLAAEMPLQLSLYDAYLRDGTLLLDKPMGERRGALEDLLAADIQGMGLIPSQRFSRAADVFALYLAETESGQEGLVLKNPLAPVKYAVKNGALSLSRTWDFVKLKKELVLDLVVIGYMQSEAAQEKGMLFSHLLCGVRNDETGMVETLVKTMAMTSPGDAYREIAEALEERSGFMEPGYHEERGRKVAVPDPGVAYSPRMKPDTIPDCIIASPLENSFVVRVRAMQVSRSEKGEHSCGNTRGEVYSLRHPVLLGVHPEKRESPLLCETTEKIRSL
;
A
#
# COMPACT_ATOMS: atom_id res chain seq x y z
N ARG A 1 37.59 -12.75 16.28
CA ARG A 1 36.89 -13.80 15.50
C ARG A 1 35.74 -14.26 16.40
N GLY A 2 34.59 -13.63 16.46
CA GLY A 2 33.89 -12.77 15.52
C GLY A 2 32.45 -13.25 15.60
N ASP A 3 31.83 -13.05 16.78
CA ASP A 3 30.51 -13.55 17.16
C ASP A 3 29.49 -12.90 16.23
N SER A 4 29.14 -13.62 15.17
CA SER A 4 28.26 -13.12 14.13
C SER A 4 26.83 -13.54 14.45
N VAL A 5 26.04 -12.60 14.97
CA VAL A 5 24.58 -12.73 14.98
C VAL A 5 24.05 -12.29 13.62
N TYR A 6 23.27 -13.16 12.98
CA TYR A 6 22.44 -12.75 11.85
C TYR A 6 21.03 -12.45 12.39
N VAL A 7 20.72 -11.17 12.49
CA VAL A 7 19.38 -10.69 12.83
C VAL A 7 18.52 -10.80 11.58
N GLY A 8 17.34 -11.43 11.71
CA GLY A 8 16.57 -11.91 10.58
C GLY A 8 16.05 -10.82 9.67
N GLU A 9 15.43 -9.78 10.25
CA GLU A 9 15.08 -8.55 9.55
C GLU A 9 15.22 -7.38 10.52
N LEU A 10 15.56 -6.22 9.96
CA LEU A 10 15.76 -4.97 10.69
C LEU A 10 14.62 -4.02 10.33
N HIS A 11 13.98 -3.44 11.34
CA HIS A 11 13.05 -2.33 11.10
C HIS A 11 13.71 -1.02 11.47
N GLY A 12 14.06 -0.19 10.47
CA GLY A 12 14.59 1.15 10.72
C GLY A 12 13.48 2.14 11.03
N ILE A 13 13.48 2.68 12.24
CA ILE A 13 12.55 3.72 12.69
C ILE A 13 13.33 5.04 12.76
N ALA A 14 12.85 6.11 12.13
CA ALA A 14 13.52 7.39 12.29
C ALA A 14 13.32 7.94 13.71
N VAL A 15 14.39 8.45 14.32
CA VAL A 15 14.38 8.93 15.70
C VAL A 15 14.79 10.39 15.77
N GLY A 16 13.94 11.20 16.40
CA GLY A 16 14.15 12.63 16.65
C GLY A 16 12.90 13.21 17.31
N LYS A 17 13.06 14.22 18.19
CA LYS A 17 11.97 14.78 19.04
C LYS A 17 10.76 15.33 18.25
N SER A 18 10.87 15.47 16.94
CA SER A 18 9.86 16.06 16.05
C SER A 18 9.47 15.17 14.86
N PHE A 19 9.90 13.90 14.83
CA PHE A 19 9.64 13.04 13.67
C PHE A 19 8.24 12.42 13.71
N THR A 20 7.51 12.56 12.62
CA THR A 20 6.23 11.87 12.35
C THR A 20 6.46 10.52 11.66
N ASN A 21 5.43 9.69 11.56
CA ASN A 21 5.50 8.44 10.78
C ASN A 21 5.76 8.69 9.28
N ALA A 22 5.32 9.83 8.76
CA ALA A 22 5.65 10.25 7.39
C ALA A 22 7.14 10.53 7.23
N ASP A 23 7.76 11.19 8.23
CA ASP A 23 9.20 11.46 8.24
C ASP A 23 10.01 10.16 8.36
N ALA A 24 9.55 9.19 9.14
CA ALA A 24 10.17 7.87 9.22
C ALA A 24 10.15 7.12 7.88
N PHE A 25 9.02 7.13 7.18
CA PHE A 25 8.93 6.53 5.85
C PHE A 25 9.80 7.27 4.81
N ALA A 26 9.82 8.61 4.85
CA ALA A 26 10.67 9.43 4.00
C ALA A 26 12.16 9.14 4.25
N ALA A 27 12.57 8.99 5.51
CA ALA A 27 13.95 8.67 5.89
C ALA A 27 14.42 7.31 5.37
N VAL A 28 13.54 6.30 5.35
CA VAL A 28 13.84 4.99 4.74
C VAL A 28 13.90 5.11 3.23
N ARG A 29 12.95 5.81 2.60
CA ARG A 29 12.91 5.98 1.15
C ARG A 29 14.12 6.74 0.62
N ALA A 30 14.52 7.82 1.28
CA ALA A 30 15.71 8.60 0.91
C ALA A 30 16.99 7.75 0.91
N ARG A 31 17.10 6.77 1.82
CA ARG A 31 18.22 5.80 1.83
C ARG A 31 18.16 4.81 0.68
N VAL A 32 16.96 4.32 0.35
CA VAL A 32 16.77 3.45 -0.82
C VAL A 32 17.16 4.19 -2.10
N ASP A 33 16.73 5.44 -2.25
CA ASP A 33 17.06 6.26 -3.40
C ASP A 33 18.56 6.56 -3.46
N LEU A 34 19.18 6.90 -2.31
CA LEU A 34 20.63 7.08 -2.20
C LEU A 34 21.40 5.81 -2.60
N GLY A 35 20.93 4.64 -2.15
CA GLY A 35 21.56 3.33 -2.43
C GLY A 35 21.38 2.82 -3.86
N ARG A 36 20.45 3.39 -4.64
CA ARG A 36 20.31 3.11 -6.09
C ARG A 36 21.37 3.83 -6.93
N GLY A 37 22.06 4.82 -6.36
CA GLY A 37 23.19 5.49 -6.98
C GLY A 37 24.54 4.91 -6.54
N SER A 38 25.59 5.70 -6.73
CA SER A 38 26.92 5.49 -6.13
C SER A 38 27.18 6.65 -5.16
N PRO A 39 26.52 6.66 -3.99
CA PRO A 39 26.55 7.81 -3.11
C PRO A 39 27.93 7.99 -2.49
N GLU A 40 28.36 9.23 -2.35
CA GLU A 40 29.59 9.52 -1.62
C GLU A 40 29.38 9.29 -0.12
N LYS A 41 30.46 8.98 0.60
CA LYS A 41 30.43 8.83 2.06
C LYS A 41 29.84 10.06 2.75
N ALA A 42 30.10 11.25 2.22
CA ALA A 42 29.55 12.50 2.74
C ALA A 42 28.03 12.54 2.67
N ASP A 43 27.41 12.07 1.58
CA ASP A 43 25.96 12.02 1.44
C ASP A 43 25.33 11.05 2.43
N ILE A 44 25.96 9.88 2.63
CA ILE A 44 25.51 8.88 3.61
C ILE A 44 25.54 9.46 5.02
N LEU A 45 26.64 10.12 5.41
CA LEU A 45 26.81 10.70 6.73
C LEU A 45 25.84 11.86 6.97
N ARG A 46 25.65 12.72 5.96
CA ARG A 46 24.67 13.81 6.01
C ARG A 46 23.27 13.26 6.23
N LEU A 47 22.86 12.27 5.43
CA LEU A 47 21.55 11.64 5.55
C LEU A 47 21.33 10.97 6.91
N ALA A 48 22.38 10.33 7.44
CA ALA A 48 22.34 9.72 8.77
C ALA A 48 22.20 10.75 9.90
N ALA A 49 22.81 11.94 9.76
CA ALA A 49 22.69 13.02 10.72
C ALA A 49 21.35 13.76 10.62
N GLU A 50 20.87 14.02 9.40
CA GLU A 50 19.59 14.72 9.15
C GLU A 50 18.39 13.85 9.51
N MET A 51 18.47 12.53 9.29
CA MET A 51 17.38 11.59 9.53
C MET A 51 17.91 10.34 10.25
N PRO A 52 18.17 10.42 11.57
CA PRO A 52 18.72 9.30 12.33
C PRO A 52 17.77 8.11 12.31
N LEU A 53 18.28 6.88 12.24
CA LEU A 53 17.48 5.67 12.37
C LEU A 53 17.86 4.89 13.63
N GLN A 54 16.86 4.33 14.29
CA GLN A 54 16.99 3.25 15.26
C GLN A 54 16.53 1.94 14.63
N LEU A 55 17.36 0.91 14.71
CA LEU A 55 17.02 -0.42 14.26
C LEU A 55 16.26 -1.15 15.36
N SER A 56 14.99 -1.43 15.12
CA SER A 56 14.16 -2.28 15.97
C SER A 56 14.24 -3.73 15.50
N LEU A 57 14.80 -4.60 16.35
CA LEU A 57 14.97 -6.02 16.11
C LEU A 57 13.76 -6.81 16.62
N TYR A 58 13.40 -7.87 15.89
CA TYR A 58 12.21 -8.65 16.23
C TYR A 58 12.40 -10.18 16.18
N ASP A 59 13.43 -10.70 15.49
CA ASP A 59 13.78 -12.13 15.47
C ASP A 59 15.29 -12.37 15.27
N ALA A 60 15.80 -13.53 15.72
CA ALA A 60 17.18 -13.98 15.51
C ALA A 60 17.23 -15.35 14.84
N TYR A 61 18.09 -15.49 13.84
CA TYR A 61 18.20 -16.72 13.03
C TYR A 61 19.50 -17.48 13.23
N LEU A 62 20.55 -16.80 13.66
CA LEU A 62 21.87 -17.38 13.92
C LEU A 62 22.51 -16.67 15.10
N ARG A 63 23.09 -17.42 16.03
CA ARG A 63 23.91 -16.88 17.13
C ARG A 63 25.10 -17.81 17.37
N ASP A 64 26.30 -17.25 17.40
CA ASP A 64 27.54 -17.97 17.71
C ASP A 64 27.72 -19.25 16.86
N GLY A 65 27.43 -19.13 15.56
CA GLY A 65 27.48 -20.23 14.61
C GLY A 65 26.33 -21.25 14.70
N THR A 66 25.41 -21.08 15.66
CA THR A 66 24.25 -21.96 15.85
C THR A 66 23.01 -21.39 15.17
N LEU A 67 22.42 -22.17 14.27
CA LEU A 67 21.14 -21.84 13.63
C LEU A 67 19.99 -21.97 14.64
N LEU A 68 19.12 -20.97 14.65
CA LEU A 68 17.98 -20.88 15.56
C LEU A 68 16.63 -21.10 14.84
N LEU A 69 16.65 -21.45 13.56
CA LEU A 69 15.45 -21.53 12.71
C LEU A 69 14.43 -22.55 13.22
N ASP A 70 14.92 -23.69 13.71
CA ASP A 70 14.09 -24.76 14.27
C ASP A 70 13.65 -24.51 15.71
N LYS A 71 14.09 -23.39 16.31
CA LYS A 71 13.80 -23.06 17.70
C LYS A 71 12.47 -22.32 17.84
N PRO A 72 11.72 -22.51 18.93
CA PRO A 72 10.55 -21.70 19.27
C PRO A 72 10.89 -20.20 19.38
N MET A 73 9.91 -19.33 19.17
CA MET A 73 10.11 -17.87 19.20
C MET A 73 10.71 -17.38 20.52
N GLY A 74 10.39 -18.04 21.64
CA GLY A 74 10.97 -17.69 22.95
C GLY A 74 12.50 -17.82 23.00
N GLU A 75 13.05 -18.92 22.48
CA GLU A 75 14.51 -19.12 22.41
C GLU A 75 15.17 -18.09 21.48
N ARG A 76 14.55 -17.82 20.31
CA ARG A 76 15.07 -16.83 19.36
C ARG A 76 15.00 -15.41 19.90
N ARG A 77 13.94 -15.07 20.62
CA ARG A 77 13.77 -13.76 21.26
C ARG A 77 14.78 -13.57 22.40
N GLY A 78 15.01 -14.60 23.23
CA GLY A 78 16.06 -14.57 24.25
C GLY A 78 17.44 -14.31 23.65
N ALA A 79 17.73 -14.90 22.48
CA ALA A 79 18.98 -14.62 21.77
C ALA A 79 19.14 -13.15 21.33
N LEU A 80 18.05 -12.46 20.97
CA LEU A 80 18.08 -11.03 20.70
C LEU A 80 18.21 -10.19 21.97
N GLU A 81 17.53 -10.58 23.04
CA GLU A 81 17.57 -9.88 24.33
C GLU A 81 18.98 -9.90 24.91
N ASP A 82 19.64 -11.07 24.88
CA ASP A 82 21.03 -11.20 25.31
C ASP A 82 22.00 -10.37 24.45
N LEU A 83 21.79 -10.30 23.13
CA LEU A 83 22.61 -9.50 22.23
C LEU A 83 22.54 -8.01 22.61
N LEU A 84 21.34 -7.52 22.93
CA LEU A 84 21.11 -6.10 23.23
C LEU A 84 21.33 -5.74 24.70
N ALA A 85 21.64 -6.71 25.57
CA ALA A 85 22.08 -6.45 26.94
C ALA A 85 23.36 -5.59 27.00
N ALA A 86 24.15 -5.56 25.92
CA ALA A 86 25.34 -4.73 25.77
C ALA A 86 25.05 -3.25 25.42
N ASP A 87 23.78 -2.83 25.36
CA ASP A 87 23.31 -1.47 25.02
C ASP A 87 23.95 -0.92 23.74
N ILE A 88 23.67 -1.58 22.62
CA ILE A 88 24.20 -1.19 21.31
C ILE A 88 23.46 0.06 20.82
N GLN A 89 24.18 1.19 20.75
CA GLN A 89 23.63 2.47 20.32
C GLN A 89 22.92 2.37 18.95
N GLY A 90 21.71 2.92 18.86
CA GLY A 90 20.92 2.94 17.64
C GLY A 90 20.23 1.61 17.31
N MET A 91 20.26 0.64 18.23
CA MET A 91 19.53 -0.61 18.12
C MET A 91 18.61 -0.79 19.33
N GLY A 92 17.46 -1.44 19.12
CA GLY A 92 16.50 -1.73 20.18
C GLY A 92 15.66 -2.94 19.83
N LEU A 93 14.89 -3.43 20.78
CA LEU A 93 13.92 -4.48 20.55
C LEU A 93 12.57 -3.88 20.20
N ILE A 94 11.87 -4.47 19.23
CA ILE A 94 10.44 -4.19 19.10
C ILE A 94 9.72 -4.67 20.37
N PRO A 95 8.76 -3.89 20.92
CA PRO A 95 7.91 -4.35 21.99
C PRO A 95 7.17 -5.64 21.60
N SER A 96 7.04 -6.57 22.54
CA SER A 96 6.32 -7.82 22.33
C SER A 96 5.59 -8.25 23.59
N GLN A 97 4.36 -8.72 23.45
CA GLN A 97 3.54 -9.23 24.55
C GLN A 97 2.90 -10.56 24.15
N ARG A 98 2.69 -11.44 25.13
CA ARG A 98 1.95 -12.70 24.95
C ARG A 98 0.49 -12.48 25.34
N PHE A 99 -0.41 -13.01 24.52
CA PHE A 99 -1.84 -12.91 24.72
C PHE A 99 -2.46 -14.31 24.73
N SER A 100 -3.47 -14.49 25.58
CA SER A 100 -4.29 -15.70 25.65
C SER A 100 -5.74 -15.47 25.19
N ARG A 101 -6.13 -14.21 24.93
CA ARG A 101 -7.49 -13.84 24.51
C ARG A 101 -7.44 -12.88 23.33
N ALA A 102 -8.36 -13.06 22.38
CA ALA A 102 -8.48 -12.21 21.21
C ALA A 102 -8.85 -10.76 21.55
N ALA A 103 -9.67 -10.55 22.60
CA ALA A 103 -10.09 -9.21 23.02
C ALA A 103 -8.90 -8.31 23.43
N ASP A 104 -7.90 -8.89 24.10
CA ASP A 104 -6.71 -8.15 24.54
C ASP A 104 -5.83 -7.75 23.34
N VAL A 105 -5.73 -8.63 22.34
CA VAL A 105 -5.05 -8.33 21.07
C VAL A 105 -5.75 -7.20 20.34
N PHE A 106 -7.09 -7.22 20.30
CA PHE A 106 -7.88 -6.19 19.63
C PHE A 106 -7.74 -4.82 20.32
N ALA A 107 -7.74 -4.78 21.65
CA ALA A 107 -7.52 -3.55 22.41
C ALA A 107 -6.14 -2.94 22.12
N LEU A 108 -5.07 -3.76 22.10
CA LEU A 108 -3.74 -3.29 21.72
C LEU A 108 -3.71 -2.82 20.26
N TYR A 109 -4.35 -3.55 19.35
CA TYR A 109 -4.43 -3.18 17.94
C TYR A 109 -5.05 -1.79 17.75
N LEU A 110 -6.17 -1.51 18.44
CA LEU A 110 -6.79 -0.18 18.40
C LEU A 110 -5.82 0.89 18.91
N ALA A 111 -5.21 0.69 20.08
CA ALA A 111 -4.28 1.66 20.65
C ALA A 111 -3.05 1.93 19.76
N GLU A 112 -2.46 0.90 19.16
CA GLU A 112 -1.30 1.06 18.26
C GLU A 112 -1.69 1.72 16.93
N THR A 113 -2.86 1.41 16.38
CA THR A 113 -3.32 2.11 15.17
C THR A 113 -3.70 3.56 15.43
N GLU A 114 -4.24 3.89 16.60
CA GLU A 114 -4.50 5.27 17.04
C GLU A 114 -3.21 6.06 17.30
N SER A 115 -2.14 5.39 17.73
CA SER A 115 -0.80 6.00 17.84
C SER A 115 -0.08 6.14 16.48
N GLY A 116 -0.75 5.75 15.39
CA GLY A 116 -0.29 5.91 14.01
C GLY A 116 0.49 4.73 13.46
N GLN A 117 0.61 3.61 14.17
CA GLN A 117 1.23 2.40 13.63
C GLN A 117 0.33 1.72 12.59
N GLU A 118 0.93 0.96 11.66
CA GLU A 118 0.15 0.23 10.65
C GLU A 118 -0.72 -0.90 11.27
N GLY A 119 -0.35 -1.39 12.45
CA GLY A 119 -1.05 -2.44 13.19
C GLY A 119 -0.09 -3.39 13.92
N LEU A 120 -0.50 -4.66 14.08
CA LEU A 120 0.25 -5.67 14.83
C LEU A 120 0.79 -6.79 13.95
N VAL A 121 1.88 -7.42 14.40
CA VAL A 121 2.34 -8.72 13.88
C VAL A 121 2.12 -9.78 14.95
N LEU A 122 1.16 -10.68 14.71
CA LEU A 122 0.86 -11.81 15.56
C LEU A 122 1.76 -12.97 15.17
N LYS A 123 2.43 -13.57 16.15
CA LYS A 123 3.35 -14.69 15.95
C LYS A 123 2.93 -15.88 16.81
N ASN A 124 2.93 -17.08 16.22
CA ASN A 124 2.77 -18.32 16.97
C ASN A 124 4.04 -18.55 17.81
N PRO A 125 3.95 -18.56 19.16
CA PRO A 125 5.14 -18.65 20.02
C PRO A 125 5.88 -19.99 19.90
N LEU A 126 5.19 -21.04 19.46
CA LEU A 126 5.75 -22.39 19.34
C LEU A 126 6.28 -22.68 17.92
N ALA A 127 6.02 -21.80 16.95
CA ALA A 127 6.39 -22.07 15.58
C ALA A 127 7.89 -21.88 15.34
N PRO A 128 8.56 -22.87 14.71
CA PRO A 128 9.86 -22.63 14.10
C PRO A 128 9.69 -21.68 12.90
N VAL A 129 10.79 -21.07 12.48
CA VAL A 129 10.81 -20.24 11.27
C VAL A 129 10.90 -21.15 10.06
N LYS A 130 9.90 -21.10 9.19
CA LYS A 130 9.89 -21.88 7.94
C LYS A 130 10.48 -21.05 6.81
N TYR A 131 11.34 -21.68 6.01
CA TYR A 131 11.92 -21.09 4.81
C TYR A 131 11.62 -21.93 3.58
N ALA A 132 11.69 -21.29 2.43
CA ALA A 132 11.63 -21.90 1.12
C ALA A 132 12.70 -21.28 0.23
N VAL A 133 13.21 -22.05 -0.73
CA VAL A 133 14.07 -21.51 -1.79
C VAL A 133 13.16 -20.92 -2.87
N LYS A 134 13.32 -19.62 -3.14
CA LYS A 134 12.60 -18.92 -4.20
C LYS A 134 13.62 -18.20 -5.08
N ASN A 135 13.59 -18.49 -6.38
CA ASN A 135 14.55 -17.95 -7.37
C ASN A 135 16.02 -18.17 -6.97
N GLY A 136 16.35 -19.32 -6.38
CA GLY A 136 17.71 -19.66 -5.95
C GLY A 136 18.17 -18.99 -4.64
N ALA A 137 17.32 -18.19 -3.98
CA ALA A 137 17.61 -17.56 -2.70
C ALA A 137 16.71 -18.11 -1.58
N LEU A 138 17.24 -18.17 -0.35
CA LEU A 138 16.47 -18.53 0.83
C LEU A 138 15.50 -17.39 1.17
N SER A 139 14.21 -17.70 1.26
CA SER A 139 13.15 -16.76 1.62
C SER A 139 12.33 -17.34 2.76
N LEU A 140 11.79 -16.48 3.63
CA LEU A 140 10.77 -16.89 4.59
C LEU A 140 9.55 -17.46 3.85
N SER A 141 9.06 -18.60 4.32
CA SER A 141 7.82 -19.20 3.84
C SER A 141 6.63 -18.43 4.39
N ARG A 142 5.60 -18.22 3.56
CA ARG A 142 4.33 -17.65 4.02
C ARG A 142 3.56 -18.73 4.77
N THR A 143 3.35 -18.53 6.07
CA THR A 143 2.59 -19.45 6.92
C THR A 143 1.62 -18.66 7.79
N TRP A 144 0.66 -19.36 8.41
CA TRP A 144 -0.24 -18.79 9.41
C TRP A 144 0.43 -18.54 10.77
N ASP A 145 1.72 -18.87 10.92
CA ASP A 145 2.48 -18.64 12.14
C ASP A 145 2.87 -17.17 12.32
N PHE A 146 2.75 -16.36 11.26
CA PHE A 146 3.02 -14.92 11.23
C PHE A 146 1.87 -14.21 10.51
N VAL A 147 1.00 -13.54 11.27
CA VAL A 147 -0.17 -12.84 10.74
C VAL A 147 -0.04 -11.35 10.98
N LYS A 148 -0.26 -10.54 9.94
CA LYS A 148 -0.28 -9.07 10.05
C LYS A 148 -1.72 -8.62 10.23
N LEU A 149 -2.02 -8.00 11.36
CA LEU A 149 -3.32 -7.36 11.61
C LEU A 149 -3.16 -5.87 11.35
N LYS A 150 -3.85 -5.33 10.35
CA LYS A 150 -3.70 -3.94 9.91
C LYS A 150 -5.04 -3.24 9.80
N LYS A 151 -5.01 -1.91 9.89
CA LYS A 151 -6.17 -1.08 9.54
C LYS A 151 -6.51 -1.28 8.07
N GLU A 152 -7.79 -1.44 7.81
CA GLU A 152 -8.35 -1.48 6.46
C GLU A 152 -9.42 -0.41 6.36
N LEU A 153 -9.42 0.30 5.24
CA LEU A 153 -10.51 1.18 4.85
C LEU A 153 -11.17 0.58 3.62
N VAL A 154 -12.49 0.71 3.53
CA VAL A 154 -13.25 0.33 2.35
C VAL A 154 -13.97 1.57 1.86
N LEU A 155 -13.74 1.92 0.60
CA LEU A 155 -14.33 3.07 -0.07
C LEU A 155 -15.16 2.62 -1.24
N ASP A 156 -16.22 3.37 -1.49
CA ASP A 156 -17.10 3.17 -2.63
C ASP A 156 -16.71 4.17 -3.71
N LEU A 157 -16.08 3.70 -4.78
CA LEU A 157 -15.50 4.56 -5.82
C LEU A 157 -16.25 4.40 -7.13
N VAL A 158 -16.42 5.50 -7.86
CA VAL A 158 -16.97 5.42 -9.23
C VAL A 158 -15.87 4.98 -10.20
N VAL A 159 -16.21 4.11 -11.15
CA VAL A 159 -15.30 3.70 -12.22
C VAL A 159 -15.26 4.80 -13.29
N ILE A 160 -14.06 5.30 -13.62
CA ILE A 160 -13.88 6.30 -14.68
C ILE A 160 -13.60 5.62 -16.01
N GLY A 161 -12.83 4.53 -15.97
CA GLY A 161 -12.39 3.83 -17.16
C GLY A 161 -11.46 2.68 -16.80
N TYR A 162 -10.98 1.99 -17.82
CA TYR A 162 -10.09 0.85 -17.65
C TYR A 162 -8.85 0.95 -18.54
N MET A 163 -7.81 0.22 -18.14
CA MET A 163 -6.63 -0.05 -18.94
C MET A 163 -6.53 -1.54 -19.24
N GLN A 164 -5.92 -1.87 -20.36
CA GLN A 164 -5.68 -3.23 -20.80
C GLN A 164 -4.19 -3.39 -21.12
N SER A 165 -3.51 -4.25 -20.38
CA SER A 165 -2.11 -4.60 -20.67
C SER A 165 -2.05 -5.74 -21.67
N GLU A 166 -0.97 -5.85 -22.43
CA GLU A 166 -0.70 -6.99 -23.34
C GLU A 166 -0.90 -8.34 -22.63
N ALA A 167 -0.29 -8.51 -21.44
CA ALA A 167 -0.42 -9.73 -20.65
C ALA A 167 -1.87 -10.04 -20.19
N ALA A 168 -2.76 -9.05 -20.17
CA ALA A 168 -4.17 -9.23 -19.87
C ALA A 168 -4.95 -9.59 -21.14
N GLN A 169 -4.63 -8.95 -22.27
CA GLN A 169 -5.16 -9.30 -23.60
C GLN A 169 -4.85 -10.75 -23.97
N GLU A 170 -3.61 -11.19 -23.79
CA GLU A 170 -3.17 -12.57 -24.04
C GLU A 170 -3.95 -13.59 -23.20
N LYS A 171 -4.42 -13.17 -22.02
CA LYS A 171 -5.24 -13.99 -21.12
C LYS A 171 -6.74 -13.86 -21.37
N GLY A 172 -7.15 -13.11 -22.39
CA GLY A 172 -8.56 -12.84 -22.69
C GLY A 172 -9.27 -12.00 -21.64
N MET A 173 -8.53 -11.21 -20.85
CA MET A 173 -9.11 -10.33 -19.83
C MET A 173 -9.54 -9.00 -20.46
N LEU A 174 -10.76 -8.55 -20.14
CA LEU A 174 -11.33 -7.26 -20.56
C LEU A 174 -10.49 -6.07 -20.08
N PHE A 175 -9.99 -6.13 -18.84
CA PHE A 175 -9.15 -5.09 -18.26
C PHE A 175 -8.06 -5.66 -17.36
N SER A 176 -6.94 -4.93 -17.28
CA SER A 176 -5.87 -5.17 -16.29
C SER A 176 -5.97 -4.23 -15.10
N HIS A 177 -6.48 -3.01 -15.32
CA HIS A 177 -6.60 -1.99 -14.29
C HIS A 177 -7.88 -1.18 -14.47
N LEU A 178 -8.39 -0.63 -13.36
CA LEU A 178 -9.42 0.41 -13.38
C LEU A 178 -8.85 1.72 -12.87
N LEU A 179 -9.22 2.81 -13.51
CA LEU A 179 -9.12 4.14 -12.93
C LEU A 179 -10.42 4.43 -12.17
N CYS A 180 -10.30 4.72 -10.89
CA CYS A 180 -11.44 5.00 -10.02
C CYS A 180 -11.29 6.38 -9.38
N GLY A 181 -12.43 6.99 -9.06
CA GLY A 181 -12.49 8.32 -8.49
C GLY A 181 -13.59 8.50 -7.45
N VAL A 182 -13.65 9.72 -6.95
CA VAL A 182 -14.65 10.20 -6.00
C VAL A 182 -15.33 11.43 -6.56
N ARG A 183 -16.56 11.71 -6.13
CA ARG A 183 -17.22 12.94 -6.53
C ARG A 183 -16.65 14.13 -5.78
N ASN A 184 -16.52 15.26 -6.45
CA ASN A 184 -16.32 16.55 -5.81
C ASN A 184 -17.65 17.33 -5.88
N ASP A 185 -18.29 17.51 -4.72
CA ASP A 185 -19.59 18.20 -4.62
C ASP A 185 -19.49 19.69 -4.99
N GLU A 186 -18.32 20.30 -4.90
CA GLU A 186 -18.11 21.72 -5.22
C GLU A 186 -18.01 21.96 -6.72
N THR A 187 -17.39 21.04 -7.45
CA THR A 187 -17.18 21.16 -8.90
C THR A 187 -18.21 20.38 -9.71
N GLY A 188 -18.92 19.42 -9.10
CA GLY A 188 -19.80 18.48 -9.79
C GLY A 188 -19.06 17.42 -10.62
N MET A 189 -17.73 17.38 -10.55
CA MET A 189 -16.90 16.45 -11.33
C MET A 189 -16.46 15.25 -10.50
N VAL A 190 -16.03 14.19 -11.18
CA VAL A 190 -15.26 13.10 -10.57
C VAL A 190 -13.79 13.48 -10.53
N GLU A 191 -13.16 13.37 -9.36
CA GLU A 191 -11.72 13.47 -9.21
C GLU A 191 -11.10 12.06 -9.15
N THR A 192 -10.10 11.81 -9.97
CA THR A 192 -9.33 10.56 -9.98
C THR A 192 -8.65 10.37 -8.63
N LEU A 193 -8.73 9.16 -8.07
CA LEU A 193 -8.19 8.84 -6.74
C LEU A 193 -7.19 7.68 -6.80
N VAL A 194 -7.44 6.68 -7.64
CA VAL A 194 -6.64 5.45 -7.62
C VAL A 194 -6.66 4.70 -8.95
N LYS A 195 -5.52 4.11 -9.30
CA LYS A 195 -5.42 2.99 -10.25
C LYS A 195 -5.41 1.67 -9.50
N THR A 196 -6.37 0.80 -9.79
CA THR A 196 -6.51 -0.52 -9.17
C THR A 196 -6.09 -1.62 -10.14
N MET A 197 -5.72 -2.81 -9.64
CA MET A 197 -5.27 -3.93 -10.47
C MET A 197 -6.26 -5.09 -10.40
N ALA A 198 -6.71 -5.58 -11.56
CA ALA A 198 -7.67 -6.68 -11.70
C ALA A 198 -7.25 -7.96 -10.95
N MET A 199 -5.95 -8.31 -11.02
CA MET A 199 -5.40 -9.52 -10.39
C MET A 199 -5.46 -9.52 -8.85
N THR A 200 -5.75 -8.37 -8.22
CA THR A 200 -5.91 -8.30 -6.76
C THR A 200 -7.32 -8.67 -6.30
N SER A 201 -8.28 -8.76 -7.23
CA SER A 201 -9.69 -8.97 -6.93
C SER A 201 -9.94 -10.39 -6.39
N PRO A 202 -10.62 -10.55 -5.25
CA PRO A 202 -10.95 -11.85 -4.68
C PRO A 202 -12.18 -12.47 -5.34
N GLY A 203 -12.26 -13.80 -5.37
CA GLY A 203 -13.47 -14.53 -5.79
C GLY A 203 -13.96 -14.12 -7.18
N ASP A 204 -15.25 -13.83 -7.28
CA ASP A 204 -15.93 -13.44 -8.53
C ASP A 204 -15.87 -11.94 -8.86
N ALA A 205 -15.20 -11.12 -8.03
CA ALA A 205 -15.18 -9.66 -8.17
C ALA A 205 -14.75 -9.17 -9.55
N TYR A 206 -13.78 -9.84 -10.19
CA TYR A 206 -13.38 -9.50 -11.56
C TYR A 206 -14.53 -9.71 -12.57
N ARG A 207 -15.27 -10.83 -12.46
CA ARG A 207 -16.37 -11.15 -13.36
C ARG A 207 -17.49 -10.13 -13.21
N GLU A 208 -17.89 -9.81 -11.98
CA GLU A 208 -18.93 -8.82 -11.70
C GLU A 208 -18.60 -7.44 -12.30
N ILE A 209 -17.34 -7.01 -12.18
CA ILE A 209 -16.88 -5.74 -12.74
C ILE A 209 -16.84 -5.81 -14.27
N ALA A 210 -16.39 -6.92 -14.85
CA ALA A 210 -16.36 -7.09 -16.31
C ALA A 210 -17.77 -7.05 -16.90
N GLU A 211 -18.74 -7.72 -16.28
CA GLU A 211 -20.15 -7.66 -16.67
C GLU A 211 -20.70 -6.23 -16.57
N ALA A 212 -20.41 -5.52 -15.48
CA ALA A 212 -20.84 -4.12 -15.32
C ALA A 212 -20.21 -3.18 -16.37
N LEU A 213 -18.96 -3.43 -16.77
CA LEU A 213 -18.30 -2.72 -17.87
C LEU A 213 -19.00 -3.01 -19.22
N GLU A 214 -19.28 -4.28 -19.51
CA GLU A 214 -19.95 -4.68 -20.76
C GLU A 214 -21.35 -4.07 -20.88
N GLU A 215 -22.13 -4.05 -19.78
CA GLU A 215 -23.44 -3.40 -19.75
C GLU A 215 -23.37 -1.90 -20.01
N ARG A 216 -22.20 -1.28 -19.82
CA ARG A 216 -21.94 0.17 -20.00
C ARG A 216 -21.18 0.48 -21.29
N SER A 217 -20.96 -0.53 -22.14
CA SER A 217 -20.27 -0.39 -23.43
C SER A 217 -20.85 0.69 -24.36
N GLY A 218 -22.15 0.98 -24.25
CA GLY A 218 -22.80 2.07 -25.00
C GLY A 218 -22.36 3.48 -24.63
N PHE A 219 -21.71 3.65 -23.47
CA PHE A 219 -21.18 4.93 -22.97
C PHE A 219 -19.65 4.98 -22.99
N MET A 220 -19.01 3.98 -23.59
CA MET A 220 -17.57 3.86 -23.61
C MET A 220 -16.95 4.62 -24.77
N GLU A 221 -15.91 5.40 -24.45
CA GLU A 221 -15.17 6.19 -25.42
C GLU A 221 -13.66 5.95 -25.27
N PRO A 222 -12.85 6.17 -26.34
CA PRO A 222 -11.40 6.14 -26.21
C PRO A 222 -10.92 7.10 -25.11
N GLY A 223 -10.16 6.57 -24.14
CA GLY A 223 -9.68 7.37 -23.01
C GLY A 223 -8.49 8.26 -23.33
N TYR A 224 -7.92 8.12 -24.52
CA TYR A 224 -6.72 8.83 -24.94
C TYR A 224 -6.66 9.03 -26.45
N HIS A 225 -5.81 9.98 -26.82
CA HIS A 225 -5.25 10.10 -28.16
C HIS A 225 -3.72 10.11 -28.06
N GLU A 226 -3.05 9.88 -29.18
CA GLU A 226 -1.59 9.99 -29.25
C GLU A 226 -1.19 11.36 -29.78
N GLU A 227 -0.34 12.05 -29.02
CA GLU A 227 0.31 13.28 -29.47
C GLU A 227 1.83 13.10 -29.40
N ARG A 228 2.50 13.19 -30.56
CA ARG A 228 3.97 13.03 -30.67
C ARG A 228 4.51 11.75 -30.00
N GLY A 229 3.78 10.64 -30.19
CA GLY A 229 4.13 9.34 -29.61
C GLY A 229 3.92 9.23 -28.09
N ARG A 230 3.10 10.11 -27.50
CA ARG A 230 2.73 10.08 -26.09
C ARG A 230 1.22 9.96 -25.94
N LYS A 231 0.80 9.14 -24.98
CA LYS A 231 -0.58 9.02 -24.54
C LYS A 231 -1.02 10.30 -23.85
N VAL A 232 -2.07 10.94 -24.35
CA VAL A 232 -2.70 12.14 -23.78
C VAL A 232 -4.16 11.81 -23.50
N ALA A 233 -4.61 12.07 -22.27
CA ALA A 233 -5.99 11.80 -21.87
C ALA A 233 -6.96 12.60 -22.72
N VAL A 234 -8.04 11.97 -23.18
CA VAL A 234 -9.17 12.69 -23.78
C VAL A 234 -9.89 13.45 -22.67
N PRO A 235 -10.12 14.78 -22.82
CA PRO A 235 -10.88 15.53 -21.83
C PRO A 235 -12.32 15.00 -21.72
N ASP A 236 -12.76 14.72 -20.50
CA ASP A 236 -14.16 14.42 -20.18
C ASP A 236 -14.68 15.55 -19.28
N PRO A 237 -15.77 16.25 -19.65
CA PRO A 237 -16.30 17.35 -18.85
C PRO A 237 -16.76 16.92 -17.44
N GLY A 238 -17.03 15.64 -17.23
CA GLY A 238 -17.40 15.05 -15.94
C GLY A 238 -16.22 14.56 -15.10
N VAL A 239 -14.97 14.65 -15.59
CA VAL A 239 -13.78 14.13 -14.90
C VAL A 239 -12.67 15.16 -14.84
N ALA A 240 -12.22 15.47 -13.63
CA ALA A 240 -11.00 16.23 -13.40
C ALA A 240 -9.80 15.29 -13.49
N TYR A 241 -8.88 15.51 -14.43
CA TYR A 241 -7.60 14.79 -14.52
C TYR A 241 -6.45 15.61 -13.94
N SER A 242 -5.45 14.94 -13.33
CA SER A 242 -4.22 15.61 -12.90
C SER A 242 -3.36 15.95 -14.12
N PRO A 243 -2.80 17.17 -14.22
CA PRO A 243 -1.82 17.49 -15.26
C PRO A 243 -0.51 16.69 -15.11
N ARG A 244 -0.33 15.98 -13.99
CA ARG A 244 0.82 15.12 -13.71
C ARG A 244 0.48 13.62 -13.83
N MET A 245 -0.70 13.29 -14.37
CA MET A 245 -1.08 11.91 -14.61
C MET A 245 -0.05 11.23 -15.50
N LYS A 246 0.41 10.05 -15.07
CA LYS A 246 1.37 9.27 -15.85
C LYS A 246 0.68 8.57 -17.02
N PRO A 247 1.38 8.33 -18.15
CA PRO A 247 0.82 7.62 -19.30
C PRO A 247 0.18 6.27 -18.97
N ASP A 248 0.79 5.50 -18.06
CA ASP A 248 0.28 4.19 -17.62
C ASP A 248 -0.94 4.27 -16.68
N THR A 249 -1.39 5.49 -16.37
CA THR A 249 -2.56 5.80 -15.53
C THR A 249 -3.66 6.48 -16.33
N ILE A 250 -3.40 6.82 -17.60
CA ILE A 250 -4.44 7.26 -18.53
C ILE A 250 -5.22 6.01 -18.99
N PRO A 251 -6.56 6.00 -18.91
CA PRO A 251 -7.37 4.87 -19.38
C PRO A 251 -7.19 4.61 -20.87
N ASP A 252 -7.32 3.36 -21.30
CA ASP A 252 -7.48 3.03 -22.73
C ASP A 252 -8.91 3.34 -23.18
N CYS A 253 -9.86 3.13 -22.28
CA CYS A 253 -11.27 3.39 -22.46
C CYS A 253 -11.84 4.10 -21.22
N ILE A 254 -12.69 5.10 -21.43
CA ILE A 254 -13.41 5.84 -20.38
C ILE A 254 -14.92 5.58 -20.51
N ILE A 255 -15.64 5.73 -19.41
CA ILE A 255 -17.10 5.80 -19.39
C ILE A 255 -17.47 7.28 -19.36
N ALA A 256 -18.06 7.79 -20.46
CA ALA A 256 -18.41 9.20 -20.59
C ALA A 256 -19.39 9.63 -19.50
N SER A 257 -19.17 10.80 -18.89
CA SER A 257 -20.02 11.33 -17.81
C SER A 257 -20.24 10.31 -16.68
N PRO A 258 -19.18 9.90 -15.96
CA PRO A 258 -19.23 8.75 -15.07
C PRO A 258 -20.20 8.87 -13.89
N LEU A 259 -20.60 10.08 -13.49
CA LEU A 259 -21.64 10.25 -12.46
C LEU A 259 -23.05 9.89 -12.94
N GLU A 260 -23.26 9.81 -14.25
CA GLU A 260 -24.54 9.44 -14.88
C GLU A 260 -24.51 7.99 -15.38
N ASN A 261 -23.42 7.60 -16.04
CA ASN A 261 -23.38 6.36 -16.83
C ASN A 261 -22.54 5.23 -16.23
N SER A 262 -21.75 5.50 -15.19
CA SER A 262 -20.87 4.50 -14.62
C SER A 262 -21.56 3.66 -13.53
N PHE A 263 -20.76 2.99 -12.72
CA PHE A 263 -21.16 2.21 -11.56
C PHE A 263 -20.13 2.37 -10.43
N VAL A 264 -20.53 1.97 -9.23
CA VAL A 264 -19.70 2.05 -8.03
C VAL A 264 -19.06 0.70 -7.74
N VAL A 265 -17.76 0.70 -7.47
CA VAL A 265 -16.99 -0.45 -6.98
C VAL A 265 -16.56 -0.25 -5.55
N ARG A 266 -16.43 -1.34 -4.80
CA ARG A 266 -15.84 -1.32 -3.46
C ARG A 266 -14.35 -1.54 -3.56
N VAL A 267 -13.57 -0.61 -3.00
CA VAL A 267 -12.11 -0.68 -2.96
C VAL A 267 -11.64 -0.70 -1.53
N ARG A 268 -10.96 -1.78 -1.15
CA ARG A 268 -10.22 -1.84 0.11
C ARG A 268 -8.86 -1.20 -0.08
N ALA A 269 -8.40 -0.40 0.89
CA ALA A 269 -7.03 0.07 0.96
C ALA A 269 -6.52 0.06 2.40
N MET A 270 -5.22 0.29 2.57
CA MET A 270 -4.61 0.38 3.89
C MET A 270 -4.77 1.76 4.52
N GLN A 271 -4.57 2.81 3.73
CA GLN A 271 -4.70 4.21 4.14
C GLN A 271 -4.88 5.13 2.92
N VAL A 272 -5.40 6.32 3.17
CA VAL A 272 -5.29 7.45 2.25
C VAL A 272 -3.87 8.04 2.40
N SER A 273 -3.21 8.31 1.28
CA SER A 273 -1.93 9.00 1.25
C SER A 273 -2.10 10.40 0.68
N ARG A 274 -1.45 11.37 1.31
CA ARG A 274 -1.44 12.77 0.89
C ARG A 274 -0.08 13.14 0.28
N SER A 275 -0.11 13.95 -0.78
CA SER A 275 1.08 14.53 -1.41
C SER A 275 0.78 15.92 -1.96
N GLU A 276 1.79 16.78 -2.09
CA GLU A 276 1.67 18.06 -2.81
C GLU A 276 1.72 17.88 -4.33
N LYS A 277 2.24 16.72 -4.77
CA LYS A 277 2.40 16.36 -6.18
C LYS A 277 2.02 14.89 -6.35
N GLY A 278 0.88 14.65 -6.97
CA GLY A 278 0.43 13.30 -7.31
C GLY A 278 -0.13 13.21 -8.72
N GLU A 279 -0.23 11.98 -9.20
CA GLU A 279 -0.79 11.63 -10.52
C GLU A 279 -2.32 11.61 -10.54
N HIS A 280 -2.93 11.73 -9.37
CA HIS A 280 -4.37 11.79 -9.14
C HIS A 280 -4.83 13.24 -8.91
N SER A 281 -6.11 13.50 -9.09
CA SER A 281 -6.71 14.85 -9.03
C SER A 281 -7.51 15.09 -7.76
N CYS A 282 -7.82 14.04 -6.99
CA CYS A 282 -8.55 14.16 -5.73
C CYS A 282 -7.90 15.18 -4.80
N GLY A 283 -8.60 16.26 -4.49
CA GLY A 283 -8.17 17.38 -3.62
C GLY A 283 -7.28 18.45 -4.28
N ASN A 284 -6.91 18.28 -5.55
CA ASN A 284 -5.93 19.14 -6.23
C ASN A 284 -6.36 20.62 -6.28
N THR A 285 -7.67 20.90 -6.29
CA THR A 285 -8.26 22.25 -6.21
C THR A 285 -7.84 23.03 -4.96
N ARG A 286 -7.41 22.32 -3.90
CA ARG A 286 -6.93 22.90 -2.64
C ARG A 286 -5.43 22.70 -2.41
N GLY A 287 -4.69 22.25 -3.43
CA GLY A 287 -3.25 21.99 -3.35
C GLY A 287 -2.88 20.71 -2.58
N GLU A 288 -3.85 19.83 -2.32
CA GLU A 288 -3.63 18.56 -1.62
C GLU A 288 -4.01 17.41 -2.53
N VAL A 289 -3.07 16.54 -2.93
CA VAL A 289 -3.38 15.39 -3.79
C VAL A 289 -3.46 14.11 -2.97
N TYR A 290 -4.61 13.46 -3.05
CA TYR A 290 -4.90 12.20 -2.35
C TYR A 290 -4.82 10.99 -3.28
N SER A 291 -4.40 9.85 -2.72
CA SER A 291 -4.43 8.53 -3.37
C SER A 291 -4.56 7.40 -2.36
N LEU A 292 -4.77 6.17 -2.81
CA LEU A 292 -4.90 5.00 -1.93
C LEU A 292 -3.64 4.12 -1.91
N ARG A 293 -3.23 3.67 -0.72
CA ARG A 293 -2.10 2.74 -0.54
C ARG A 293 -2.59 1.30 -0.50
N HIS A 294 -2.03 0.45 -1.37
CA HIS A 294 -2.38 -0.96 -1.54
C HIS A 294 -3.89 -1.20 -1.81
N PRO A 295 -4.45 -0.57 -2.86
CA PRO A 295 -5.84 -0.76 -3.21
C PRO A 295 -6.12 -2.19 -3.71
N VAL A 296 -7.25 -2.74 -3.32
CA VAL A 296 -7.76 -4.05 -3.72
C VAL A 296 -9.23 -3.90 -4.10
N LEU A 297 -9.58 -4.29 -5.32
CA LEU A 297 -10.97 -4.34 -5.78
C LEU A 297 -11.71 -5.46 -5.03
N LEU A 298 -12.88 -5.15 -4.47
CA LEU A 298 -13.73 -6.12 -3.79
C LEU A 298 -14.94 -6.55 -4.63
N GLY A 299 -15.22 -5.87 -5.74
CA GLY A 299 -16.36 -6.14 -6.62
C GLY A 299 -17.23 -4.90 -6.83
N VAL A 300 -18.36 -5.08 -7.51
CA VAL A 300 -19.36 -4.02 -7.72
C VAL A 300 -20.13 -3.79 -6.42
N HIS A 301 -20.44 -2.53 -6.08
CA HIS A 301 -21.26 -2.26 -4.92
C HIS A 301 -22.71 -2.69 -5.17
N PRO A 302 -23.28 -3.63 -4.40
CA PRO A 302 -24.59 -4.23 -4.71
C PRO A 302 -25.72 -3.20 -4.69
N GLU A 303 -25.71 -2.27 -3.74
CA GLU A 303 -26.79 -1.28 -3.57
C GLU A 303 -26.55 0.05 -4.31
N LYS A 304 -25.34 0.25 -4.88
CA LYS A 304 -24.93 1.53 -5.49
C LYS A 304 -24.54 1.37 -6.96
N ARG A 305 -24.71 0.17 -7.52
CA ARG A 305 -24.39 -0.16 -8.92
C ARG A 305 -25.02 0.83 -9.89
N GLU A 306 -26.29 1.14 -9.70
CA GLU A 306 -27.09 2.04 -10.55
C GLU A 306 -27.11 3.49 -10.05
N SER A 307 -26.25 3.85 -9.09
CA SER A 307 -26.23 5.19 -8.52
C SER A 307 -24.80 5.65 -8.25
N PRO A 308 -24.04 6.02 -9.30
CA PRO A 308 -22.68 6.56 -9.18
C PRO A 308 -22.57 7.77 -8.25
N LEU A 309 -23.65 8.54 -8.12
CA LEU A 309 -23.79 9.63 -7.16
C LEU A 309 -23.70 9.19 -5.68
N LEU A 310 -23.73 7.90 -5.38
CA LEU A 310 -23.55 7.39 -4.01
C LEU A 310 -22.09 6.95 -3.72
N CYS A 311 -21.17 7.20 -4.66
CA CYS A 311 -19.73 7.06 -4.40
C CYS A 311 -19.27 8.05 -3.32
N GLU A 312 -18.08 7.79 -2.80
CA GLU A 312 -17.45 8.66 -1.81
C GLU A 312 -17.15 10.04 -2.38
N THR A 313 -17.02 11.02 -1.48
CA THR A 313 -16.75 12.40 -1.84
C THR A 313 -15.31 12.78 -1.51
N THR A 314 -14.82 13.80 -2.20
CA THR A 314 -13.50 14.41 -1.94
C THR A 314 -13.38 14.87 -0.48
N GLU A 315 -14.47 15.40 0.10
CA GLU A 315 -14.54 15.81 1.51
C GLU A 315 -14.37 14.61 2.45
N LYS A 316 -15.03 13.48 2.16
CA LYS A 316 -14.84 12.23 2.91
C LYS A 316 -13.38 11.81 2.87
N ILE A 317 -12.76 11.78 1.69
CA ILE A 317 -11.34 11.39 1.54
C ILE A 317 -10.42 12.27 2.38
N ARG A 318 -10.68 13.58 2.44
CA ARG A 318 -9.90 14.50 3.29
C ARG A 318 -10.03 14.21 4.79
N SER A 319 -11.17 13.70 5.22
CA SER A 319 -11.42 13.41 6.65
C SER A 319 -10.75 12.12 7.15
N LEU A 320 -10.21 11.30 6.24
CA LEU A 320 -9.61 9.98 6.51
C LEU A 320 -8.09 10.05 6.63
#